data_AF-A0A0F9IFJ9-F1
#
_entry.id   AF-A0A0F9IFJ9-F1
#
_cell.length_a   1.000
_cell.length_b   1.000
_cell.length_c   1.000
_cell.angle_alpha   90.00
_cell.angle_beta   90.00
_cell.angle_gamma   90.00
#
_symmetry.space_group_name_H-M   'P 1'
#
loop_
_entity.id
_entity.type
_entity.pdbx_description
1 polymer ?
#
loop_
_entity_poly.entity_id
_entity_poly.type
_entity_poly.pdbx_seq_one_letter_code
_entity_poly.pdbx_strand_id
1 'polypeptide(L)'
;MPLTSEEQAALDERFEALEDRNERLERLLRSGRAFTTNPLALVTDLDDLGSVKTHLDFEEPPLTPGDPQPEVLRVYARELSTETELVSRDSAGLVKPLSHVHVIKTAAEGVVNNTLQDDNELFFAIGANENWVVEFFIHWQAHTSGDIKFTIAAPSGAAGNFALAAIAGTSNDNPVYYGNNSFGGTIAIQADVTAAGRGTHLFAYVANGSTAGNVQLQWAQNTTFAGTSSSVRAFSWLRGTRVG
;
A
#
# COMPACT_ATOMS: atom_id res chain seq x y z
N MET A 1 17.55 -70.23 -30.43
CA MET A 1 16.86 -71.05 -31.45
C MET A 1 17.06 -70.33 -32.79
N PRO A 2 17.42 -71.04 -33.87
CA PRO A 2 17.34 -70.45 -35.20
C PRO A 2 15.89 -70.03 -35.48
N LEU A 3 15.70 -68.88 -36.12
CA LEU A 3 14.37 -68.43 -36.56
C LEU A 3 13.79 -69.49 -37.48
N THR A 4 12.49 -69.73 -37.34
CA THR A 4 11.76 -70.55 -38.30
C THR A 4 11.75 -69.85 -39.65
N SER A 5 11.63 -70.61 -40.74
CA SER A 5 11.61 -70.05 -42.09
C SER A 5 10.48 -69.02 -42.30
N GLU A 6 9.39 -69.16 -41.54
CA GLU A 6 8.25 -68.24 -41.56
C GLU A 6 8.57 -66.92 -40.84
N GLU A 7 9.25 -66.98 -39.69
CA GLU A 7 9.73 -65.77 -38.99
C GLU A 7 10.79 -65.01 -39.79
N GLN A 8 11.65 -65.73 -40.52
CA GLN A 8 12.65 -65.13 -41.40
C GLN A 8 11.97 -64.34 -42.54
N ALA A 9 10.97 -64.94 -43.20
CA ALA A 9 10.22 -64.30 -44.28
C ALA A 9 9.44 -63.05 -43.82
N ALA A 10 8.82 -63.11 -42.64
CA ALA A 10 8.11 -61.95 -42.06
C ALA A 10 9.07 -60.79 -41.70
N LEU A 11 10.31 -61.12 -41.31
CA LEU A 11 11.33 -60.10 -41.04
C LEU A 11 11.78 -59.42 -42.33
N ASP A 12 11.99 -60.19 -43.39
CA ASP A 12 12.42 -59.69 -44.70
C ASP A 12 11.36 -58.77 -45.32
N GLU A 13 10.07 -59.14 -45.27
CA GLU A 13 8.95 -58.30 -45.74
C GLU A 13 8.86 -56.98 -44.97
N ARG A 14 9.08 -57.03 -43.65
CA ARG A 14 9.07 -55.82 -42.81
C ARG A 14 10.27 -54.92 -43.10
N PHE A 15 11.42 -55.49 -43.46
CA PHE A 15 12.61 -54.73 -43.83
C PHE A 15 12.41 -54.00 -45.16
N GLU A 16 11.85 -54.69 -46.15
CA GLU A 16 11.50 -54.10 -47.46
C GLU A 16 10.49 -52.95 -47.32
N ALA A 17 9.45 -53.13 -46.48
CA ALA A 17 8.48 -52.07 -46.19
C ALA A 17 9.10 -50.84 -45.49
N LEU A 18 10.15 -51.03 -44.69
CA LEU A 18 10.88 -49.94 -44.04
C LEU A 18 11.79 -49.20 -45.02
N GLU A 19 12.44 -49.90 -45.94
CA GLU A 19 13.24 -49.30 -47.00
C GLU A 19 12.38 -48.45 -47.94
N ASP A 20 11.22 -48.96 -48.36
CA ASP A 20 10.26 -48.23 -49.20
C ASP A 20 9.75 -46.95 -48.52
N ARG A 21 9.49 -47.03 -47.21
CA ARG A 21 9.09 -45.87 -46.40
C ARG A 21 10.21 -44.84 -46.28
N ASN A 22 11.46 -45.28 -46.10
CA ASN A 22 12.61 -44.39 -46.02
C ASN A 22 12.90 -43.71 -47.36
N GLU A 23 12.82 -44.42 -48.48
CA GLU A 23 12.93 -43.82 -49.81
C GLU A 23 11.85 -42.75 -50.04
N ARG A 24 10.61 -43.01 -49.61
CA ARG A 24 9.51 -42.05 -49.72
C ARG A 24 9.79 -40.78 -48.91
N LEU A 25 10.34 -40.93 -47.70
CA LEU A 25 10.73 -39.79 -46.85
C LEU A 25 11.88 -39.00 -47.48
N GLU A 26 12.88 -39.68 -48.06
CA GLU A 26 13.96 -39.01 -48.76
C GLU A 26 13.48 -38.27 -50.01
N ARG A 27 12.53 -38.81 -50.78
CA ARG A 27 11.91 -38.10 -51.90
C ARG A 27 11.19 -36.84 -51.44
N LEU A 28 10.48 -36.90 -50.31
CA LEU A 28 9.81 -35.73 -49.73
C LEU A 28 10.82 -34.66 -49.32
N LEU A 29 11.91 -35.04 -48.66
CA LEU A 29 12.98 -34.13 -48.23
C LEU A 29 13.74 -33.51 -49.43
N ARG A 30 14.08 -34.31 -50.45
CA ARG A 30 14.77 -33.83 -51.66
C ARG A 30 13.88 -33.00 -52.58
N SER A 31 12.55 -33.23 -52.56
CA SER A 31 11.62 -32.47 -53.39
C SER A 31 11.47 -31.00 -53.00
N GLY A 32 12.12 -30.56 -51.91
CA GLY A 32 12.16 -29.14 -51.56
C GLY A 32 10.78 -28.52 -51.32
N ARG A 33 9.73 -29.33 -51.11
CA ARG A 33 8.45 -28.87 -50.57
C ARG A 33 8.64 -28.56 -49.09
N ALA A 34 9.41 -27.50 -48.86
CA ALA A 34 9.48 -26.80 -47.61
C ALA A 34 8.05 -26.45 -47.19
N PHE A 35 7.73 -26.77 -45.94
CA PHE A 35 6.55 -26.32 -45.22
C PHE A 35 6.49 -24.78 -45.03
N THR A 36 7.27 -24.01 -45.79
CA THR A 36 7.49 -22.59 -45.58
C THR A 36 7.69 -21.92 -46.94
N THR A 37 6.59 -21.45 -47.56
CA THR A 37 6.49 -20.26 -48.44
C THR A 37 5.23 -20.27 -49.32
N ASN A 38 4.06 -20.61 -48.76
CA ASN A 38 2.82 -20.10 -49.32
C ASN A 38 2.12 -19.23 -48.28
N PRO A 39 2.29 -17.90 -48.31
CA PRO A 39 1.58 -17.00 -47.40
C PRO A 39 0.06 -17.02 -47.59
N LEU A 40 -0.46 -17.60 -48.68
CA LEU A 40 -1.89 -17.80 -48.91
C LEU A 40 -2.41 -19.17 -48.41
N ALA A 41 -1.54 -20.14 -48.15
CA ALA A 41 -1.97 -21.42 -47.55
C ALA A 41 -2.28 -21.29 -46.05
N LEU A 42 -1.71 -20.28 -45.39
CA LEU A 42 -2.01 -19.94 -43.99
C LEU A 42 -3.40 -19.34 -43.79
N VAL A 43 -4.06 -18.86 -44.85
CA VAL A 43 -5.38 -18.22 -44.74
C VAL A 43 -6.51 -19.24 -44.90
N THR A 44 -6.33 -20.27 -45.74
CA THR A 44 -7.37 -21.27 -45.98
C THR A 44 -7.39 -22.41 -44.95
N ASP A 45 -6.28 -22.67 -44.25
CA ASP A 45 -6.21 -23.74 -43.24
C ASP A 45 -6.79 -23.29 -41.86
N LEU A 46 -7.10 -22.01 -41.70
CA LEU A 46 -7.83 -21.51 -40.53
C LEU A 46 -9.35 -21.74 -40.63
N ASP A 47 -9.90 -21.82 -41.85
CA ASP A 47 -11.32 -22.09 -42.07
C ASP A 47 -11.66 -23.58 -41.89
N ASP A 48 -10.68 -24.47 -42.09
CA ASP A 48 -10.81 -25.94 -41.93
C ASP A 48 -10.52 -26.45 -40.50
N LEU A 49 -10.03 -25.58 -39.59
CA LEU A 49 -10.15 -25.77 -38.15
C LEU A 49 -11.59 -25.48 -37.73
N GLY A 50 -12.51 -26.27 -38.30
CA GLY A 50 -13.94 -26.01 -38.32
C GLY A 50 -14.41 -25.53 -36.98
N SER A 51 -14.78 -24.24 -36.90
CA SER A 51 -15.25 -23.57 -35.69
C SER A 51 -14.68 -24.24 -34.45
N VAL A 52 -13.35 -24.19 -34.27
CA VAL A 52 -12.85 -23.99 -32.91
C VAL A 52 -13.46 -22.66 -32.53
N LYS A 53 -14.72 -22.73 -32.06
CA LYS A 53 -15.28 -21.81 -31.11
C LYS A 53 -14.10 -21.64 -30.17
N THR A 54 -13.49 -20.48 -30.23
CA THR A 54 -12.65 -20.02 -29.16
C THR A 54 -13.57 -20.07 -27.96
N HIS A 55 -13.65 -21.22 -27.30
CA HIS A 55 -14.18 -21.42 -25.96
C HIS A 55 -13.24 -20.76 -24.94
N LEU A 56 -12.63 -19.65 -25.36
CA LEU A 56 -12.38 -18.47 -24.58
C LEU A 56 -13.61 -17.57 -24.71
N ASP A 57 -14.81 -18.15 -24.54
CA ASP A 57 -15.95 -17.39 -24.03
C ASP A 57 -15.62 -17.10 -22.55
N PHE A 58 -14.60 -16.27 -22.33
CA PHE A 58 -14.48 -15.45 -21.13
C PHE A 58 -15.41 -14.23 -21.29
N GLU A 59 -16.58 -14.40 -21.91
CA GLU A 59 -17.78 -13.81 -21.34
C GLU A 59 -18.07 -14.54 -20.02
N GLU A 60 -17.13 -14.42 -19.06
CA GLU A 60 -17.59 -14.30 -17.69
C GLU A 60 -18.63 -13.18 -17.77
N PRO A 61 -19.88 -13.43 -17.35
CA PRO A 61 -20.86 -12.36 -17.28
C PRO A 61 -20.13 -11.20 -16.62
N PRO A 62 -20.23 -9.95 -17.14
CA PRO A 62 -19.59 -8.82 -16.49
C PRO A 62 -19.92 -9.01 -15.03
N LEU A 63 -18.90 -9.18 -14.19
CA LEU A 63 -19.11 -9.37 -12.77
C LEU A 63 -19.78 -8.07 -12.35
N THR A 64 -21.10 -7.97 -12.51
CA THR A 64 -21.96 -7.11 -11.73
C THR A 64 -21.51 -7.50 -10.35
N PRO A 65 -20.78 -6.64 -9.62
CA PRO A 65 -20.09 -7.09 -8.43
C PRO A 65 -21.15 -7.45 -7.42
N GLY A 66 -21.64 -8.69 -7.47
CA GLY A 66 -22.50 -9.28 -6.49
C GLY A 66 -21.69 -9.37 -5.22
N ASP A 67 -22.37 -9.38 -4.10
CA ASP A 67 -21.68 -9.48 -2.83
C ASP A 67 -20.83 -10.74 -2.82
N PRO A 68 -19.59 -10.66 -2.30
CA PRO A 68 -18.71 -11.82 -2.25
C PRO A 68 -19.36 -12.96 -1.45
N GLN A 69 -18.94 -14.19 -1.74
CA GLN A 69 -19.38 -15.37 -0.98
C GLN A 69 -19.10 -15.18 0.52
N PRO A 70 -19.83 -15.87 1.42
CA PRO A 70 -19.52 -15.86 2.84
C PRO A 70 -18.02 -16.11 3.08
N GLU A 71 -17.43 -15.35 4.00
CA GLU A 71 -15.99 -15.41 4.35
C GLU A 71 -15.01 -14.92 3.26
N VAL A 72 -15.50 -14.38 2.14
CA VAL A 72 -14.68 -13.77 1.10
C VAL A 72 -14.72 -12.24 1.23
N LEU A 73 -13.54 -11.62 1.34
CA LEU A 73 -13.37 -10.17 1.26
C LEU A 73 -12.90 -9.81 -0.16
N ARG A 74 -13.57 -8.86 -0.81
CA ARG A 74 -13.09 -8.28 -2.08
C ARG A 74 -12.39 -6.97 -1.82
N VAL A 75 -11.19 -6.78 -2.37
CA VAL A 75 -10.48 -5.50 -2.37
C VAL A 75 -10.45 -4.96 -3.80
N TYR A 76 -10.86 -3.72 -4.00
CA TYR A 76 -10.88 -3.08 -5.31
C TYR A 76 -10.62 -1.58 -5.19
N ALA A 77 -10.17 -0.96 -6.27
CA ALA A 77 -10.07 0.48 -6.37
C ALA A 77 -11.45 1.06 -6.71
N ARG A 78 -11.88 2.08 -5.97
CA ARG A 78 -13.08 2.87 -6.25
C ARG A 78 -12.65 4.27 -6.67
N GLU A 79 -13.07 4.67 -7.85
CA GLU A 79 -12.90 6.04 -8.33
C GLU A 79 -13.98 6.93 -7.69
N LEU A 80 -13.53 7.98 -7.02
CA LEU A 80 -14.32 9.13 -6.59
C LEU A 80 -14.01 10.28 -7.55
N SER A 81 -14.86 11.31 -7.57
CA SER A 81 -14.76 12.44 -8.52
C SER A 81 -13.40 13.13 -8.61
N THR A 82 -12.52 12.94 -7.62
CA THR A 82 -11.19 13.55 -7.56
C THR A 82 -10.08 12.61 -7.08
N GLU A 83 -10.39 11.39 -6.65
CA GLU A 83 -9.43 10.48 -6.00
C GLU A 83 -9.74 9.01 -6.29
N THR A 84 -8.71 8.16 -6.27
CA THR A 84 -8.90 6.70 -6.30
C THR A 84 -8.59 6.15 -4.91
N GLU A 85 -9.56 5.47 -4.30
CA GLU A 85 -9.44 4.89 -2.97
C GLU A 85 -9.48 3.36 -3.06
N LEU A 86 -8.61 2.66 -2.31
CA LEU A 86 -8.75 1.22 -2.12
C LEU A 86 -9.87 0.97 -1.13
N VAL A 87 -10.82 0.11 -1.48
CA VAL A 87 -11.95 -0.26 -0.63
C VAL A 87 -12.04 -1.77 -0.50
N SER A 88 -12.55 -2.23 0.63
CA SER A 88 -12.97 -3.62 0.80
C SER A 88 -14.49 -3.73 0.77
N ARG A 89 -15.02 -4.86 0.30
CA ARG A 89 -16.43 -5.24 0.40
C ARG A 89 -16.56 -6.63 1.02
N ASP A 90 -17.39 -6.77 2.04
CA ASP A 90 -17.71 -8.05 2.66
C ASP A 90 -18.97 -8.71 2.06
N SER A 91 -19.29 -9.92 2.52
CA SER A 91 -20.43 -10.71 2.02
C SER A 91 -21.80 -10.12 2.35
N ALA A 92 -21.86 -9.10 3.21
CA ALA A 92 -23.07 -8.33 3.51
C ALA A 92 -23.18 -7.06 2.65
N GLY A 93 -22.24 -6.85 1.73
CA GLY A 93 -22.18 -5.66 0.86
C GLY A 93 -21.61 -4.43 1.55
N LEU A 94 -21.09 -4.54 2.78
CA LEU A 94 -20.52 -3.42 3.50
C LEU A 94 -19.20 -3.01 2.84
N VAL A 95 -19.15 -1.78 2.31
CA VAL A 95 -17.95 -1.21 1.69
C VAL A 95 -17.17 -0.39 2.72
N LYS A 96 -15.91 -0.74 2.98
CA LYS A 96 -15.04 -0.02 3.89
C LYS A 96 -13.82 0.56 3.17
N PRO A 97 -13.51 1.85 3.36
CA PRO A 97 -12.29 2.43 2.85
C PRO A 97 -11.05 1.84 3.54
N LEU A 98 -10.03 1.52 2.74
CA LEU A 98 -8.68 1.13 3.19
C LEU A 98 -7.73 2.31 3.04
N SER A 99 -8.14 3.45 3.59
CA SER A 99 -7.36 4.69 3.52
C SER A 99 -6.29 4.71 4.61
N HIS A 100 -5.03 4.67 4.18
CA HIS A 100 -3.85 4.79 5.02
C HIS A 100 -2.93 5.89 4.49
N VAL A 101 -2.46 6.74 5.39
CA VAL A 101 -1.54 7.84 5.07
C VAL A 101 -0.25 7.63 5.86
N HIS A 102 0.88 7.90 5.22
CA HIS A 102 2.20 7.91 5.86
C HIS A 102 2.99 9.11 5.34
N VAL A 103 3.46 9.97 6.24
CA VAL A 103 4.28 11.14 5.91
C VAL A 103 5.55 11.09 6.74
N ILE A 104 6.69 11.30 6.09
CA ILE A 104 8.01 11.34 6.73
C ILE A 104 8.61 12.73 6.46
N LYS A 105 8.93 13.45 7.53
CA LYS A 105 9.55 14.78 7.48
C LYS A 105 10.96 14.68 6.88
N THR A 106 11.26 15.52 5.90
CA THR A 106 12.52 15.51 5.15
C THR A 106 13.56 16.49 5.68
N ALA A 107 13.13 17.56 6.35
CA ALA A 107 14.03 18.57 6.91
C ALA A 107 13.82 18.78 8.42
N ALA A 108 14.82 19.34 9.10
CA ALA A 108 14.64 19.80 10.47
C ALA A 108 14.00 21.19 10.48
N GLU A 109 13.18 21.46 11.48
CA GLU A 109 12.49 22.72 11.69
C GLU A 109 12.74 23.20 13.12
N GLY A 110 13.02 24.49 13.30
CA GLY A 110 13.45 25.06 14.58
C GLY A 110 12.65 26.30 14.95
N VAL A 111 12.29 26.42 16.24
CA VAL A 111 11.60 27.59 16.81
C VAL A 111 12.28 28.09 18.06
N VAL A 112 12.24 29.41 18.27
CA VAL A 112 12.90 30.12 19.38
C VAL A 112 11.92 30.82 20.33
N ASN A 113 10.62 30.46 20.23
CA ASN A 113 9.57 31.03 21.06
C ASN A 113 8.51 29.96 21.43
N ASN A 114 7.58 30.35 22.29
CA ASN A 114 6.53 29.48 22.83
C ASN A 114 5.16 29.60 22.13
N THR A 115 5.11 30.25 20.97
CA THR A 115 3.90 30.35 20.14
C THR A 115 3.79 29.08 19.30
N LEU A 116 2.67 28.37 19.43
CA LEU A 116 2.39 27.18 18.63
C LEU A 116 2.43 27.54 17.15
N GLN A 117 3.14 26.72 16.38
CA GLN A 117 3.12 26.77 14.94
C GLN A 117 2.85 25.39 14.36
N ASP A 118 2.31 25.40 13.15
CA ASP A 118 2.13 24.24 12.32
C ASP A 118 3.48 23.69 11.88
N ASP A 119 3.68 22.37 11.99
CA ASP A 119 4.83 21.72 11.37
C ASP A 119 4.70 21.75 9.85
N ASN A 120 5.80 22.08 9.16
CA ASN A 120 5.78 22.28 7.71
C ASN A 120 5.51 21.02 6.87
N GLU A 121 5.61 19.81 7.45
CA GLU A 121 5.50 18.56 6.70
C GLU A 121 4.62 17.52 7.41
N LEU A 122 4.49 17.56 8.73
CA LEU A 122 3.75 16.56 9.50
C LEU A 122 2.24 16.89 9.57
N PHE A 123 1.60 16.81 8.41
CA PHE A 123 0.15 16.92 8.27
C PHE A 123 -0.40 16.02 7.16
N PHE A 124 -1.71 15.79 7.18
CA PHE A 124 -2.43 15.20 6.06
C PHE A 124 -3.85 15.73 5.98
N ALA A 125 -4.42 15.73 4.78
CA ALA A 125 -5.78 16.16 4.54
C ALA A 125 -6.78 15.05 4.90
N ILE A 126 -7.91 15.45 5.49
CA ILE A 126 -9.07 14.59 5.76
C ILE A 126 -10.33 15.23 5.18
N GLY A 127 -11.21 14.37 4.68
CA GLY A 127 -12.52 14.75 4.16
C GLY A 127 -13.53 15.07 5.26
N ALA A 128 -14.67 15.64 4.87
CA ALA A 128 -15.80 15.85 5.77
C ALA A 128 -16.38 14.51 6.25
N ASN A 129 -16.75 14.44 7.54
CA ASN A 129 -17.35 13.28 8.21
C ASN A 129 -16.46 12.03 8.23
N GLU A 130 -15.13 12.20 8.14
CA GLU A 130 -14.19 11.10 8.26
C GLU A 130 -13.70 10.93 9.69
N ASN A 131 -13.50 9.68 10.13
CA ASN A 131 -12.81 9.40 11.39
C ASN A 131 -11.46 8.75 11.13
N TRP A 132 -10.47 9.08 11.95
CA TRP A 132 -9.09 8.67 11.78
C TRP A 132 -8.45 8.31 13.13
N VAL A 133 -7.65 7.26 13.13
CA VAL A 133 -6.66 7.01 14.18
C VAL A 133 -5.30 7.41 13.63
N VAL A 134 -4.58 8.24 14.37
CA VAL A 134 -3.33 8.86 13.93
C VAL A 134 -2.25 8.60 14.96
N GLU A 135 -1.05 8.30 14.48
CA GLU A 135 0.16 8.22 15.28
C GLU A 135 1.22 9.13 14.69
N PHE A 136 1.89 9.87 15.56
CA PHE A 136 3.09 10.64 15.25
C PHE A 136 4.26 10.07 16.03
N PHE A 137 5.39 9.87 15.36
CA PHE A 137 6.68 9.68 16.01
C PHE A 137 7.54 10.91 15.76
N ILE A 138 7.89 11.60 16.83
CA ILE A 138 8.57 12.89 16.76
C ILE A 138 9.98 12.74 17.32
N HIS A 139 10.96 12.99 16.46
CA HIS A 139 12.34 13.19 16.87
C HIS A 139 12.56 14.67 17.14
N TRP A 140 12.77 15.03 18.39
CA TRP A 140 12.91 16.42 18.81
C TRP A 140 14.18 16.67 19.61
N GLN A 141 14.51 17.95 19.75
CA GLN A 141 15.62 18.45 20.56
C GLN A 141 15.20 19.79 21.17
N ALA A 142 15.54 20.02 22.44
CA ALA A 142 15.27 21.28 23.12
C ALA A 142 16.38 21.62 24.13
N HIS A 143 16.36 22.86 24.62
CA HIS A 143 17.13 23.27 25.79
C HIS A 143 16.32 22.96 27.06
N THR A 144 16.97 22.56 28.16
CA THR A 144 16.28 22.24 29.44
C THR A 144 15.49 23.41 30.04
N SER A 145 15.84 24.65 29.67
CA SER A 145 15.09 25.86 30.06
C SER A 145 13.94 26.23 29.12
N GLY A 146 13.99 25.75 27.87
CA GLY A 146 12.96 26.04 26.86
C GLY A 146 11.90 24.95 26.77
N ASP A 147 12.31 23.71 27.02
CA ASP A 147 11.51 22.49 26.89
C ASP A 147 10.79 22.44 25.53
N ILE A 148 9.82 21.54 25.38
CA ILE A 148 8.99 21.46 24.18
C ILE A 148 7.56 21.16 24.55
N LYS A 149 6.60 21.66 23.76
CA LYS A 149 5.20 21.30 23.87
C LYS A 149 4.61 20.96 22.51
N PHE A 150 3.61 20.10 22.53
CA PHE A 150 2.92 19.61 21.35
C PHE A 150 1.41 19.79 21.49
N THR A 151 0.75 19.98 20.36
CA THR A 151 -0.69 19.78 20.19
C THR A 151 -0.97 19.24 18.79
N ILE A 152 -2.22 18.93 18.53
CA ILE A 152 -2.71 18.55 17.20
C ILE A 152 -3.77 19.58 16.82
N ALA A 153 -3.58 20.17 15.64
CA ALA A 153 -4.62 20.92 14.95
C ALA A 153 -5.44 19.94 14.11
N ALA A 154 -6.75 20.12 14.16
CA ALA A 154 -7.71 19.38 13.33
C ALA A 154 -8.70 20.39 12.72
N PRO A 155 -9.46 20.00 11.68
CA PRO A 155 -10.43 20.90 11.05
C PRO A 155 -11.46 21.44 12.03
N SER A 156 -12.04 22.61 11.71
CA SER A 156 -13.09 23.19 12.55
C SER A 156 -14.28 22.25 12.67
N GLY A 157 -14.73 22.01 13.90
CA GLY A 157 -15.81 21.06 14.20
C GLY A 157 -15.35 19.60 14.33
N ALA A 158 -14.06 19.30 14.16
CA ALA A 158 -13.51 18.00 14.53
C ALA A 158 -13.51 17.85 16.06
N ALA A 159 -13.87 16.65 16.52
CA ALA A 159 -13.78 16.23 17.91
C ALA A 159 -12.72 15.14 18.06
N GLY A 160 -12.11 15.03 19.22
CA GLY A 160 -11.08 14.03 19.44
C GLY A 160 -10.18 14.34 20.63
N ASN A 161 -9.32 13.38 20.92
CA ASN A 161 -8.34 13.45 22.00
C ASN A 161 -6.98 13.01 21.45
N PHE A 162 -5.93 13.47 22.10
CA PHE A 162 -4.60 12.97 21.84
C PHE A 162 -3.85 12.70 23.14
N ALA A 163 -2.97 11.71 23.10
CA ALA A 163 -2.11 11.34 24.20
C ALA A 163 -0.66 11.30 23.72
N LEU A 164 0.24 11.65 24.62
CA LEU A 164 1.67 11.64 24.39
C LEU A 164 2.32 10.58 25.28
N ALA A 165 3.09 9.69 24.67
CA ALA A 165 3.96 8.77 25.39
C ALA A 165 5.28 9.48 25.73
N ALA A 166 5.43 9.85 27.01
CA ALA A 166 6.67 10.40 27.53
C ALA A 166 7.24 9.48 28.61
N ILE A 167 8.56 9.56 28.80
CA ILE A 167 9.21 9.01 30.00
C ILE A 167 8.87 9.97 31.14
N ALA A 168 8.27 9.46 32.22
CA ALA A 168 7.94 10.26 33.39
C ALA A 168 9.18 10.40 34.30
N GLY A 169 9.70 11.63 34.42
CA GLY A 169 10.76 11.98 35.36
C GLY A 169 12.14 11.40 35.01
N THR A 170 13.04 11.39 36.01
CA THR A 170 14.42 10.87 35.90
C THR A 170 14.52 9.37 36.18
N SER A 171 13.40 8.68 36.38
CA SER A 171 13.36 7.25 36.71
C SER A 171 12.98 6.43 35.49
N ASN A 172 13.83 5.46 35.15
CA ASN A 172 13.92 4.78 33.87
C ASN A 172 12.80 3.77 33.52
N ASP A 173 11.68 3.72 34.25
CA ASP A 173 10.78 2.58 34.14
C ASP A 173 9.38 2.99 33.65
N ASN A 174 9.21 2.82 32.34
CA ASN A 174 7.99 2.78 31.51
C ASN A 174 7.46 4.12 30.96
N PRO A 175 6.98 4.14 29.69
CA PRO A 175 6.30 5.29 29.14
C PRO A 175 4.97 5.53 29.87
N VAL A 176 4.77 6.75 30.37
CA VAL A 176 3.48 7.22 30.88
C VAL A 176 2.79 7.98 29.76
N TYR A 177 1.54 7.62 29.51
CA TYR A 177 0.70 8.32 28.53
C TYR A 177 0.01 9.50 29.20
N TYR A 178 0.46 10.71 28.87
CA TYR A 178 -0.22 11.94 29.26
C TYR A 178 -1.30 12.23 28.23
N GLY A 179 -2.57 12.19 28.64
CA GLY A 179 -3.70 12.54 27.77
C GLY A 179 -4.02 14.04 27.84
N ASN A 180 -4.31 14.65 26.69
CA ASN A 180 -5.03 15.90 26.60
C ASN A 180 -6.42 15.62 25.98
N ASN A 181 -7.47 16.15 26.62
CA ASN A 181 -8.86 15.85 26.29
C ASN A 181 -9.42 16.70 25.12
N SER A 182 -8.57 17.41 24.36
CA SER A 182 -9.05 18.21 23.21
C SER A 182 -7.91 18.66 22.29
N PHE A 183 -8.21 18.79 21.00
CA PHE A 183 -7.36 19.50 20.05
C PHE A 183 -7.17 20.96 20.44
N GLY A 184 -5.99 21.52 20.13
CA GLY A 184 -5.57 22.86 20.54
C GLY A 184 -5.07 22.98 21.99
N GLY A 185 -5.35 22.01 22.86
CA GLY A 185 -4.71 21.90 24.17
C GLY A 185 -3.28 21.38 24.05
N THR A 186 -2.34 21.86 24.87
CA THR A 186 -0.92 21.45 24.77
C THR A 186 -0.51 20.43 25.82
N ILE A 187 0.43 19.55 25.45
CA ILE A 187 1.18 18.70 26.40
C ILE A 187 2.65 19.09 26.32
N ALA A 188 3.25 19.40 27.46
CA ALA A 188 4.66 19.75 27.57
C ALA A 188 5.51 18.52 27.93
N ILE A 189 6.72 18.46 27.38
CA ILE A 189 7.77 17.52 27.77
C ILE A 189 8.98 18.31 28.24
N GLN A 190 9.52 17.91 29.38
CA GLN A 190 10.74 18.46 29.93
C GLN A 190 11.96 17.84 29.23
N ALA A 191 12.88 18.67 28.76
CA ALA A 191 14.18 18.19 28.30
C ALA A 191 15.06 17.91 29.52
N ASP A 192 15.57 16.68 29.60
CA ASP A 192 16.50 16.23 30.65
C ASP A 192 17.95 16.65 30.37
N VAL A 193 18.31 16.76 29.09
CA VAL A 193 19.64 17.19 28.64
C VAL A 193 19.51 18.19 27.50
N THR A 194 20.24 19.30 27.60
CA THR A 194 20.29 20.32 26.55
C THR A 194 20.80 19.75 25.24
N ALA A 195 20.09 20.04 24.16
CA ALA A 195 20.49 19.71 22.79
C ALA A 195 20.64 18.21 22.50
N ALA A 196 20.08 17.34 23.34
CA ALA A 196 20.06 15.90 23.08
C ALA A 196 18.81 15.51 22.27
N GLY A 197 19.00 14.61 21.29
CA GLY A 197 17.88 14.07 20.50
C GLY A 197 16.99 13.14 21.33
N ARG A 198 15.67 13.28 21.20
CA ARG A 198 14.66 12.48 21.91
C ARG A 198 13.57 12.04 20.94
N GLY A 199 13.07 10.82 21.12
CA GLY A 199 11.89 10.31 20.41
C GLY A 199 10.67 10.31 21.32
N THR A 200 9.50 10.70 20.81
CA THR A 200 8.22 10.55 21.51
C THR A 200 7.14 10.11 20.55
N HIS A 201 6.15 9.37 21.05
CA HIS A 201 4.96 9.00 20.28
C HIS A 201 3.78 9.85 20.73
N LEU A 202 2.99 10.35 19.78
CA LEU A 202 1.69 10.93 20.02
C LEU A 202 0.64 10.08 19.30
N PHE A 203 -0.45 9.79 20.00
CA PHE A 203 -1.58 9.03 19.48
C PHE A 203 -2.82 9.89 19.53
N ALA A 204 -3.62 9.88 18.46
CA ALA A 204 -4.84 10.66 18.38
C ALA A 204 -5.97 9.87 17.74
N TYR A 205 -7.19 10.20 18.17
CA TYR A 205 -8.41 9.84 17.47
C TYR A 205 -9.08 11.14 17.02
N VAL A 206 -9.37 11.25 15.72
CA VAL A 206 -10.00 12.40 15.09
C VAL A 206 -11.36 11.95 14.55
N ALA A 207 -12.44 12.54 15.04
CA ALA A 207 -13.77 12.45 14.46
C ALA A 207 -14.11 13.77 13.78
N ASN A 208 -14.03 13.82 12.44
CA ASN A 208 -14.20 15.06 11.72
C ASN A 208 -15.67 15.45 11.52
N GLY A 209 -15.95 16.75 11.53
CA GLY A 209 -17.25 17.30 11.22
C GLY A 209 -17.47 17.51 9.72
N SER A 210 -18.36 18.42 9.36
CA SER A 210 -18.71 18.72 7.96
C SER A 210 -17.64 19.50 7.18
N THR A 211 -16.56 19.93 7.84
CA THR A 211 -15.51 20.75 7.22
C THR A 211 -14.28 19.89 6.96
N ALA A 212 -13.92 19.71 5.69
CA ALA A 212 -12.65 19.09 5.31
C ALA A 212 -11.47 20.02 5.68
N GLY A 213 -10.29 19.43 5.91
CA GLY A 213 -9.10 20.18 6.25
C GLY A 213 -7.95 19.27 6.68
N ASN A 214 -6.94 19.84 7.35
CA ASN A 214 -5.77 19.07 7.74
C ASN A 214 -5.83 18.63 9.21
N VAL A 215 -5.34 17.42 9.46
CA VAL A 215 -4.81 17.02 10.76
C VAL A 215 -3.32 17.31 10.74
N GLN A 216 -2.84 18.12 11.68
CA GLN A 216 -1.49 18.67 11.64
C GLN A 216 -0.85 18.70 13.02
N LEU A 217 0.42 18.30 13.10
CA LEU A 217 1.22 18.50 14.29
C LEU A 217 1.44 20.00 14.48
N GLN A 218 1.22 20.47 15.71
CA GLN A 218 1.64 21.79 16.14
C GLN A 218 2.59 21.68 17.32
N TRP A 219 3.61 22.53 17.34
CA TRP A 219 4.62 22.49 18.39
C TRP A 219 5.28 23.85 18.61
N ALA A 220 5.90 23.99 19.77
CA ALA A 220 6.68 25.16 20.15
C ALA A 220 7.59 24.85 21.34
N GLN A 221 8.41 25.82 21.76
CA GLN A 221 8.98 25.76 23.12
C GLN A 221 7.86 25.76 24.15
N ASN A 222 8.06 25.07 25.27
CA ASN A 222 7.12 25.19 26.39
C ASN A 222 7.24 26.58 27.01
N THR A 223 8.48 27.02 27.24
CA THR A 223 8.85 28.34 27.76
C THR A 223 9.79 29.01 26.76
N THR A 224 9.59 30.29 26.46
CA THR A 224 10.49 31.02 25.54
C THR A 224 11.89 31.08 26.14
N PHE A 225 12.84 30.45 25.47
CA PHE A 225 14.27 30.56 25.75
C PHE A 225 14.97 31.14 24.52
N ALA A 226 14.94 32.47 24.44
CA ALA A 226 15.40 33.22 23.29
C ALA A 226 16.88 32.90 22.95
N GLY A 227 17.16 32.74 21.66
CA GLY A 227 18.52 32.48 21.16
C GLY A 227 18.92 31.01 21.08
N THR A 228 18.11 30.08 21.64
CA THR A 228 18.30 28.63 21.44
C THR A 228 17.02 28.03 20.90
N SER A 229 17.10 27.31 19.79
CA SER A 229 15.92 26.68 19.18
C SER A 229 15.56 25.35 19.84
N SER A 230 14.28 25.11 20.06
CA SER A 230 13.75 23.74 20.06
C SER A 230 13.46 23.34 18.62
N SER A 231 13.64 22.06 18.28
CA SER A 231 13.51 21.58 16.91
C SER A 231 12.82 20.24 16.79
N VAL A 232 12.01 20.07 15.74
CA VAL A 232 11.53 18.78 15.23
C VAL A 232 12.40 18.40 14.03
N ARG A 233 12.96 17.19 14.04
CA ARG A 233 14.02 16.78 13.10
C ARG A 233 13.44 15.96 11.96
N ALA A 234 14.21 15.88 10.87
CA ALA A 234 13.98 14.93 9.78
C ALA A 234 13.84 13.50 10.31
N PHE A 235 13.12 12.67 9.57
CA PHE A 235 12.71 11.30 9.93
C PHE A 235 11.72 11.20 11.09
N SER A 236 11.23 12.33 11.62
CA SER A 236 9.93 12.34 12.29
C SER A 236 8.85 11.95 11.27
N TRP A 237 7.82 11.25 11.71
CA TRP A 237 6.80 10.74 10.80
C TRP A 237 5.42 10.75 11.44
N LEU A 238 4.40 10.70 10.60
CA LEU A 238 3.03 10.41 11.01
C LEU A 238 2.46 9.30 10.14
N ARG A 239 1.57 8.51 10.73
CA ARG A 239 0.69 7.61 10.00
C ARG A 239 -0.74 7.76 10.46
N GLY A 240 -1.67 7.71 9.51
CA GLY A 240 -3.10 7.78 9.76
C GLY A 240 -3.81 6.61 9.12
N THR A 241 -4.81 6.05 9.81
CA THR A 241 -5.72 5.06 9.23
C THR A 241 -7.14 5.56 9.42
N ARG A 242 -7.89 5.62 8.32
CA ARG A 242 -9.31 5.95 8.35
C ARG A 242 -10.07 4.81 9.04
N VAL A 243 -10.99 5.16 9.91
CA VAL A 243 -11.83 4.22 10.65
C VAL A 243 -13.31 4.59 10.51
N GLY A 244 -14.16 3.56 10.37
CA GLY A 244 -15.59 3.74 10.12
C GLY A 244 -15.87 4.20 8.70
#